data_AF-A0A7V5YP82-F1
#
_entry.id   AF-A0A7V5YP82-F1
#
_cell.length_a   1.000
_cell.length_b   1.000
_cell.length_c   1.000
_cell.angle_alpha   90.00
_cell.angle_beta   90.00
_cell.angle_gamma   90.00
#
_symmetry.space_group_name_H-M   'P 1'
#
loop_
_entity.id
_entity.type
_entity.pdbx_description
1 polymer ?
#
loop_
_entity_poly.entity_id
_entity_poly.type
_entity_poly.pdbx_seq_one_letter_code
_entity_poly.pdbx_strand_id
1 'polypeptide(L)' 'MKKEEDFVSLSNEELLSKLKETKEALFKIRLEILLGRSKQVHLIRKYRRNIARILTELNKRLREKLKEKSNG' A
#
# COMPACT_ATOMS: atom_id res chain seq x y z
N MET A 1 9.74 5.99 17.99
CA MET A 1 8.66 6.24 17.00
C MET A 1 9.13 5.72 15.64
N LYS A 2 8.58 4.63 15.10
CA LYS A 2 8.93 4.19 13.73
C LYS A 2 8.29 5.17 12.76
N LYS A 3 9.11 5.87 11.98
CA LYS A 3 8.67 6.74 10.87
C LYS A 3 7.80 5.86 9.96
N GLU A 4 6.48 6.05 10.03
CA GLU A 4 5.57 5.33 9.14
C GLU A 4 5.84 5.78 7.71
N GLU A 5 5.70 4.87 6.74
CA GLU A 5 5.82 5.23 5.32
C GLU A 5 4.77 6.30 5.00
N ASP A 6 5.23 7.50 4.64
CA ASP A 6 4.38 8.61 4.26
C ASP A 6 3.97 8.43 2.79
N PHE A 7 2.72 8.01 2.60
CA PHE A 7 2.15 7.80 1.28
C PHE A 7 1.55 9.09 0.70
N VAL A 8 1.33 10.13 1.53
CA VAL A 8 0.68 11.35 1.08
C VAL A 8 1.63 12.17 0.20
N SER A 9 2.93 12.16 0.50
CA SER A 9 3.95 12.88 -0.27
C SER A 9 4.28 12.27 -1.63
N LEU A 10 3.85 11.03 -1.91
CA LEU A 10 4.17 10.32 -3.14
C LEU A 10 3.27 10.74 -4.31
N SER A 11 3.79 10.72 -5.53
CA SER A 11 3.00 10.88 -6.75
C SER A 11 2.04 9.70 -6.97
N ASN A 12 1.08 9.83 -7.89
CA ASN A 12 0.18 8.71 -8.21
C ASN A 12 0.93 7.50 -8.78
N GLU A 13 1.94 7.75 -9.61
CA GLU A 13 2.76 6.70 -10.21
C GLU A 13 3.61 6.00 -9.16
N GLU A 14 4.19 6.77 -8.23
CA GLU A 14 4.94 6.23 -7.10
C GLU A 14 4.05 5.41 -6.17
N LEU A 15 2.82 5.86 -5.90
CA LEU A 15 1.83 5.10 -5.13
C LEU A 15 1.48 3.77 -5.81
N LEU A 16 1.29 3.77 -7.13
CA LEU A 16 1.00 2.56 -7.89
C LEU A 16 2.19 1.60 -7.91
N SER A 17 3.41 2.12 -8.11
CA SER A 17 4.64 1.33 -8.01
C SER A 17 4.77 0.71 -6.61
N LYS A 18 4.57 1.52 -5.57
CA LYS A 18 4.66 1.07 -4.18
C LYS A 18 3.59 0.04 -3.83
N LEU A 19 2.39 0.18 -4.40
CA LEU A 19 1.32 -0.80 -4.26
C LEU A 19 1.74 -2.15 -4.84
N LYS A 20 2.37 -2.16 -6.02
CA LYS A 20 2.87 -3.38 -6.67
C LYS A 20 3.96 -4.03 -5.82
N GLU A 21 4.98 -3.28 -5.42
CA GLU A 21 6.06 -3.76 -4.54
C GLU A 21 5.52 -4.36 -3.24
N THR A 22 4.55 -3.69 -2.61
CA THR A 22 3.99 -4.13 -1.32
C THR A 22 3.17 -5.42 -1.47
N LYS A 23 2.45 -5.57 -2.59
CA LYS A 23 1.73 -6.82 -2.91
C LYS A 23 2.69 -7.97 -3.18
N GLU A 24 3.77 -7.75 -3.91
CA GLU A 24 4.80 -8.75 -4.18
C GLU A 24 5.51 -9.18 -2.89
N ALA A 25 5.87 -8.22 -2.03
CA ALA A 25 6.46 -8.52 -0.72
C ALA A 25 5.50 -9.34 0.17
N LEU A 26 4.20 -9.01 0.15
CA LEU A 26 3.19 -9.78 0.87
C LEU A 26 3.07 -11.21 0.34
N PHE A 27 3.09 -11.39 -0.98
CA PHE A 27 3.05 -12.71 -1.60
C PHE A 27 4.27 -13.55 -1.20
N LYS A 28 5.47 -12.97 -1.31
CA LYS A 28 6.72 -13.63 -0.93
C LYS A 28 6.71 -14.09 0.52
N ILE A 29 6.29 -13.23 1.45
CA ILE A 29 6.21 -13.60 2.87
C ILE A 29 5.18 -14.70 3.13
N ARG A 30 4.02 -14.67 2.46
CA ARG A 30 3.03 -15.75 2.57
C ARG A 30 3.61 -17.08 2.10
N LEU A 31 4.34 -17.07 0.99
CA LEU A 31 5.00 -18.26 0.46
C LEU A 31 6.08 -18.77 1.42
N GLU A 32 6.93 -17.90 1.95
CA GLU A 32 7.97 -18.28 2.92
C GLU A 32 7.39 -18.87 4.21
N ILE A 33 6.29 -18.31 4.72
CA ILE A 33 5.59 -18.84 5.89
C ILE A 33 4.98 -20.20 5.58
N LEU A 34 4.32 -20.35 4.42
CA LEU A 34 3.74 -21.62 3.99
C LEU A 34 4.80 -22.72 3.87
N LEU A 35 5.98 -22.38 3.34
CA LEU A 35 7.12 -23.30 3.23
C LEU A 35 7.86 -23.52 4.57
N GLY A 36 7.42 -22.91 5.67
CA GLY A 36 8.08 -23.00 6.98
C GLY A 36 9.43 -22.30 7.05
N ARG A 37 9.80 -21.48 6.06
CA ARG A 37 11.10 -20.80 5.94
C ARG A 37 11.14 -19.45 6.67
N SER A 38 10.00 -18.92 7.10
CA SER A 38 9.90 -17.63 7.80
C SER A 38 8.87 -17.67 8.92
N LYS A 39 9.20 -17.03 10.05
CA LYS A 39 8.30 -16.80 11.19
C LYS A 39 7.81 -15.35 11.28
N GLN A 40 8.06 -14.54 10.26
CA GLN A 40 7.79 -13.09 10.27
C GLN A 40 6.33 -12.74 9.98
N VAL A 41 5.40 -13.37 10.71
CA VAL A 41 3.94 -13.19 10.54
C VAL A 41 3.51 -11.74 10.75
N HIS A 42 4.22 -10.99 11.61
CA HIS A 42 3.96 -9.57 11.85
C HIS A 42 4.09 -8.70 10.59
N LEU A 43 4.91 -9.11 9.61
CA LEU A 43 5.08 -8.39 8.35
C LEU A 43 3.84 -8.52 7.44
N ILE A 44 3.07 -9.60 7.53
CA ILE A 44 1.77 -9.71 6.83
C ILE A 44 0.86 -8.56 7.26
N ARG A 45 0.75 -8.32 8.58
CA ARG A 45 -0.07 -7.23 9.11
C ARG A 45 0.49 -5.86 8.71
N LYS A 46 1.81 -5.71 8.62
CA LYS A 46 2.44 -4.48 8.12
C LYS A 46 2.05 -4.23 6.65
N TYR A 47 2.29 -5.18 5.76
CA TYR A 47 2.02 -5.00 4.33
C TYR A 47 0.53 -4.83 4.02
N ARG A 48 -0.37 -5.55 4.71
CA ARG A 48 -1.82 -5.31 4.58
C ARG A 48 -2.21 -3.88 4.94
N ARG A 49 -1.64 -3.32 6.01
CA ARG A 49 -1.90 -1.93 6.41
C ARG A 49 -1.33 -0.94 5.39
N ASN A 50 -0.12 -1.18 4.88
CA ASN A 50 0.47 -0.34 3.84
C ASN A 50 -0.39 -0.34 2.56
N ILE A 51 -0.84 -1.52 2.10
CA ILE A 51 -1.76 -1.64 0.94
C ILE A 51 -3.04 -0.83 1.18
N ALA A 52 -3.66 -0.96 2.36
CA ALA A 52 -4.88 -0.22 2.68
C ALA A 52 -4.66 1.29 2.68
N ARG A 53 -3.54 1.78 3.23
CA ARG A 53 -3.17 3.20 3.25
C ARG A 53 -2.97 3.75 1.83
N ILE A 54 -2.21 3.04 0.99
CA ILE A 54 -1.98 3.43 -0.41
C ILE A 54 -3.30 3.49 -1.18
N LEU A 55 -4.15 2.47 -1.07
CA LEU A 55 -5.46 2.45 -1.73
C LEU A 55 -6.38 3.58 -1.25
N THR A 56 -6.33 3.90 0.04
CA THR A 56 -7.10 5.00 0.62
C THR A 56 -6.69 6.34 0.01
N GLU A 57 -5.39 6.59 -0.10
CA GLU A 57 -4.85 7.81 -0.69
C GLU A 57 -5.20 7.93 -2.18
N LEU A 58 -5.02 6.85 -2.96
CA LEU A 58 -5.44 6.83 -4.37
C LEU A 58 -6.94 7.11 -4.54
N ASN A 59 -7.79 6.52 -3.70
CA ASN A 59 -9.23 6.76 -3.72
C ASN A 59 -9.61 8.17 -3.28
N LYS A 60 -8.88 8.76 -2.32
CA LYS A 60 -9.05 10.16 -1.93
C LYS A 60 -8.78 11.08 -3.12
N ARG A 61 -7.63 10.92 -3.79
CA ARG A 61 -7.26 11.70 -4.98
C ARG A 61 -8.24 11.52 -6.13
N LEU A 62 -8.74 10.30 -6.34
CA LEU A 62 -9.76 10.05 -7.35
C LEU A 62 -11.05 10.82 -7.06
N ARG A 63 -11.50 10.83 -5.80
CA ARG A 63 -12.70 11.58 -5.39
C ARG A 63 -12.51 13.09 -5.54
N GLU A 64 -11.34 13.62 -5.23
CA GLU A 64 -11.01 15.04 -5.43
C GLU A 64 -11.10 15.41 -6.92
N LYS A 65 -10.46 14.64 -7.81
CA LYS A 65 -10.56 14.83 -9.26
C LYS A 65 -11.99 14.75 -9.80
N LEU A 66 -12.82 13.86 -9.24
CA LEU A 66 -14.22 13.74 -9.65
C LEU A 66 -15.04 14.96 -9.22
N LYS A 67 -14.81 15.50 -8.02
CA LYS A 67 -15.46 16.73 -7.55
C LYS A 67 -15.08 17.93 -8.41
N GLU A 68 -13.82 18.05 -8.80
CA GLU A 68 -13.35 19.12 -9.70
C GLU A 68 -14.07 19.08 -11.06
N LYS A 69 -14.30 17.88 -11.62
CA LYS A 69 -15.01 17.71 -12.90
C LYS A 69 -16.52 17.94 -12.84
N SER A 70 -17.15 17.82 -11.66
CA SER A 70 -18.60 18.05 -11.51
C SER A 70 -18.96 19.51 -11.23
N ASN A 71 -17.97 20.34 -10.90
CA ASN A 71 -18.12 21.75 -10.54
C ASN A 71 -17.68 22.73 -11.64
N GLY A 72 -17.29 22.24 -12.82
CA GLY A 72 -16.94 23.03 -14.01
C GLY A 72 -17.72 22.57 -15.22
#